data_AF-A0A7W3N1S5-F1
#
_entry.id   AF-A0A7W3N1S5-F1
#
_cell.length_a   1.000
_cell.length_b   1.000
_cell.length_c   1.000
_cell.angle_alpha   90.00
_cell.angle_beta   90.00
_cell.angle_gamma   90.00
#
_symmetry.space_group_name_H-M   'P 1'
#
loop_
_entity.id
_entity.type
_entity.pdbx_description
1 polymer ?
#
loop_
_entity_poly.entity_id
_entity_poly.type
_entity_poly.pdbx_seq_one_letter_code
_entity_poly.pdbx_strand_id
1 'polypeptide(L)'
;MAAVIRVQPAAQRRRDFARWAVSQTPKIRTVSPHEFAVPADLFEHVPEELLLDARVEGQPYVPAPQPEPQSEPQEAVREETASVQDDGRLVCGVCTRDFGSERALRSHQRQAHPDSEE
;
A
#
# COMPACT_ATOMS: atom_id res chain seq x y z
N MET A 1 9.73 34.46 -6.93
CA MET A 1 8.58 34.11 -7.79
C MET A 1 8.02 32.82 -7.26
N ALA A 2 6.76 32.78 -6.82
CA ALA A 2 6.15 31.53 -6.37
C ALA A 2 5.90 30.64 -7.59
N ALA A 3 6.48 29.44 -7.60
CA ALA A 3 6.16 28.44 -8.61
C ALA A 3 4.68 28.05 -8.48
N VAL A 4 3.97 27.96 -9.60
CA VAL A 4 2.58 27.50 -9.64
C VAL A 4 2.54 26.14 -10.31
N ILE A 5 1.81 25.22 -9.70
CA ILE A 5 1.61 23.84 -10.13
C ILE A 5 0.17 23.73 -10.62
N ARG A 6 -0.01 23.25 -11.85
CA ARG A 6 -1.31 22.99 -12.45
C ARG A 6 -1.82 21.65 -11.96
N VAL A 7 -2.92 21.69 -11.22
CA VAL A 7 -3.59 20.49 -10.71
C VAL A 7 -4.94 20.37 -11.38
N GLN A 8 -5.16 19.22 -12.03
CA GLN A 8 -6.41 18.80 -12.62
C GLN A 8 -7.01 17.68 -11.76
N PRO A 9 -7.90 18.00 -10.81
CA PRO A 9 -8.56 16.99 -9.99
C PRO A 9 -9.54 16.13 -10.82
N ALA A 10 -9.72 14.88 -10.39
CA ALA A 10 -10.70 13.97 -10.97
C ALA A 10 -12.12 14.56 -10.92
N ALA A 11 -12.97 14.20 -11.88
CA ALA A 11 -14.32 14.77 -12.01
C ALA A 11 -15.17 14.64 -10.72
N GLN A 12 -15.06 13.51 -10.03
CA GLN A 12 -15.76 13.27 -8.76
C GLN A 12 -15.25 14.12 -7.59
N ARG A 13 -13.94 14.45 -7.56
CA ARG A 13 -13.27 15.15 -6.46
C ARG A 13 -13.11 16.65 -6.72
N ARG A 14 -13.48 17.11 -7.92
CA ARG A 14 -13.35 18.52 -8.34
C ARG A 14 -14.09 19.50 -7.43
N ARG A 15 -15.28 19.13 -6.94
CA ARG A 15 -16.07 19.99 -6.03
C ARG A 15 -15.38 20.17 -4.69
N ASP A 16 -14.91 19.08 -4.10
CA ASP A 16 -14.16 19.09 -2.85
C ASP A 16 -12.82 19.83 -2.99
N PHE A 17 -12.13 19.65 -4.12
CA PHE A 17 -10.93 20.42 -4.47
C PHE A 17 -11.23 21.92 -4.55
N ALA A 18 -12.30 22.32 -5.23
CA ALA A 18 -12.69 23.73 -5.32
C ALA A 18 -13.00 24.32 -3.93
N ARG A 19 -13.67 23.56 -3.05
CA ARG A 19 -13.95 23.98 -1.67
C ARG A 19 -12.68 24.16 -0.84
N TRP A 20 -11.71 23.26 -0.98
CA TRP A 20 -10.41 23.40 -0.34
C TRP A 20 -9.65 24.62 -0.90
N ALA A 21 -9.65 24.79 -2.22
CA ALA A 21 -8.94 25.87 -2.92
C ALA A 21 -9.42 27.28 -2.52
N VAL A 22 -10.73 27.48 -2.31
CA VAL A 22 -11.28 28.77 -1.86
C VAL A 22 -10.99 29.08 -0.39
N SER A 23 -10.62 28.06 0.40
CA SER A 23 -10.31 28.18 1.82
C SER A 23 -8.85 28.56 2.08
N GLN A 24 -7.98 28.49 1.07
CA GLN A 24 -6.57 28.83 1.19
C GLN A 24 -6.33 30.35 1.19
N THR A 25 -5.27 30.77 1.87
CA THR A 25 -4.79 32.17 1.87
C THR A 25 -3.30 32.18 1.53
N PRO A 26 -2.89 32.70 0.35
CA PRO A 26 -3.72 33.33 -0.68
C PRO A 26 -4.64 32.34 -1.41
N LYS A 27 -5.80 32.84 -1.87
CA LYS A 27 -6.81 32.01 -2.55
C LYS A 27 -6.24 31.42 -3.84
N ILE A 28 -6.38 30.11 -3.99
CA ILE A 28 -5.99 29.40 -5.20
C ILE A 28 -6.96 29.78 -6.32
N ARG A 29 -6.40 30.17 -7.48
CA ARG A 29 -7.19 30.56 -8.65
C ARG A 29 -7.40 29.37 -9.57
N THR A 30 -8.59 29.28 -10.15
CA THR A 30 -8.88 28.40 -11.29
C THR A 30 -8.28 29.00 -12.55
N VAL A 31 -7.49 28.22 -13.28
CA VAL A 31 -7.00 28.60 -14.62
C VAL A 31 -7.94 28.08 -15.72
N SER A 32 -8.74 27.05 -15.43
CA SER A 32 -9.77 26.51 -16.31
C SER A 32 -10.83 25.74 -15.51
N PRO A 33 -11.96 25.31 -16.12
CA PRO A 33 -13.03 24.58 -15.42
C PRO A 33 -12.57 23.28 -14.75
N HIS A 34 -11.40 22.76 -15.14
CA HIS A 34 -10.84 21.49 -14.70
C HIS A 34 -9.40 21.63 -14.21
N GLU A 35 -8.85 22.84 -14.10
CA GLU A 35 -7.44 23.06 -13.78
C GLU A 35 -7.29 24.23 -12.80
N PHE A 36 -6.50 24.01 -11.77
CA PHE A 36 -6.23 24.94 -10.68
C PHE A 36 -4.74 25.28 -10.65
N ALA A 37 -4.41 26.56 -10.52
CA ALA A 37 -3.02 27.00 -10.32
C ALA A 37 -2.73 27.08 -8.82
N VAL A 38 -2.18 25.99 -8.29
CA VAL A 38 -1.82 25.84 -6.89
C VAL A 38 -0.39 26.35 -6.70
N PRO A 39 -0.12 27.36 -5.86
CA PRO A 39 1.25 27.69 -5.48
C PRO A 39 1.97 26.47 -4.91
N ALA A 40 3.25 26.28 -5.23
CA ALA A 40 4.03 25.13 -4.76
C ALA A 40 4.00 24.97 -3.23
N ASP A 41 3.99 26.09 -2.51
CA ASP A 41 3.87 26.17 -1.04
C ASP A 41 2.50 25.70 -0.50
N LEU A 42 1.43 25.80 -1.30
CA LEU A 42 0.11 25.28 -0.92
C LEU A 42 -0.10 23.84 -1.42
N PHE A 43 0.72 23.36 -2.34
CA PHE A 43 0.59 22.03 -2.91
C PHE A 43 0.88 20.94 -1.86
N GLU A 44 1.86 21.17 -0.98
CA GLU A 44 2.16 20.28 0.15
C GLU A 44 1.01 20.17 1.18
N HIS A 45 0.11 21.15 1.19
CA HIS A 45 -1.06 21.17 2.06
C HIS A 45 -2.32 20.64 1.38
N VAL A 46 -2.23 20.22 0.10
CA VAL A 46 -3.33 19.57 -0.58
C VAL A 46 -3.49 18.17 0.03
N PRO A 47 -4.66 17.83 0.58
CA PRO A 47 -4.88 16.49 1.10
C PRO A 47 -4.84 15.48 -0.05
N GLU A 48 -4.11 14.37 0.14
CA GLU A 48 -3.85 13.38 -0.91
C GLU A 48 -5.13 12.78 -1.48
N GLU A 49 -6.19 12.68 -0.67
CA GLU A 49 -7.51 12.26 -1.11
C GLU A 49 -8.07 13.11 -2.27
N LEU A 50 -7.70 14.38 -2.37
CA LEU A 50 -8.12 15.26 -3.46
C LEU A 50 -7.23 15.13 -4.69
N LEU A 51 -6.02 14.58 -4.51
CA LEU A 51 -5.06 14.28 -5.56
C LEU A 51 -5.20 12.86 -6.13
N LEU A 52 -5.95 11.97 -5.48
CA LEU A 52 -6.28 10.65 -6.03
C LEU A 52 -6.97 10.79 -7.39
N ASP A 53 -6.42 10.09 -8.39
CA ASP A 53 -6.83 10.16 -9.81
C ASP A 53 -6.70 11.56 -10.45
N ALA A 54 -6.02 12.51 -9.79
CA ALA A 54 -5.74 13.82 -10.33
C ALA A 54 -4.54 13.80 -11.28
N ARG A 55 -4.40 14.84 -12.10
CA ARG A 55 -3.20 15.11 -12.89
C ARG A 55 -2.48 16.35 -12.41
N VAL A 56 -1.19 16.22 -12.11
CA VAL A 56 -0.29 17.31 -11.69
C VAL A 56 0.65 17.59 -12.86
N GLU A 57 0.63 18.79 -13.41
CA GLU A 57 1.41 19.18 -14.61
C GLU A 57 1.17 18.21 -15.80
N GLY A 58 -0.04 17.66 -15.90
CA GLY A 58 -0.42 16.69 -16.93
C GLY A 58 0.01 15.25 -16.65
N GLN A 59 0.79 15.00 -15.60
CA GLN A 59 1.16 13.65 -15.15
C GLN A 59 0.13 13.13 -14.14
N PRO A 60 -0.29 11.86 -14.19
CA PRO A 60 -1.15 11.29 -13.14
C PRO A 60 -0.43 11.39 -11.80
N TYR A 61 -1.13 11.86 -10.78
CA TYR A 61 -0.61 11.88 -9.41
C TYR A 61 -0.41 10.43 -8.95
N VAL A 62 0.82 10.12 -8.54
CA VAL A 62 1.18 8.86 -7.90
C VAL A 62 1.59 9.22 -6.49
N PRO A 63 0.84 8.81 -5.44
CA PRO A 63 1.28 9.02 -4.07
C PRO A 63 2.64 8.34 -3.91
N ALA A 64 3.60 9.07 -3.34
CA ALA A 64 4.86 8.45 -2.97
C ALA A 64 4.54 7.26 -2.05
N PRO A 65 5.19 6.09 -2.23
CA PRO A 65 5.02 5.01 -1.28
C PRO A 65 5.45 5.57 0.08
N GLN A 66 4.48 5.79 0.96
CA GLN A 66 4.78 6.12 2.34
C GLN A 66 5.67 4.98 2.85
N PRO A 67 6.66 5.22 3.72
CA PRO A 67 7.23 4.14 4.50
C PRO A 67 6.11 3.63 5.41
N GLU A 68 5.30 2.73 4.86
CA GLU A 68 4.29 1.99 5.58
C GLU A 68 5.03 1.24 6.70
N PRO A 69 4.60 1.34 7.97
CA PRO A 69 4.81 0.21 8.87
C PRO A 69 3.97 -0.93 8.28
N GLN A 70 4.61 -1.75 7.43
CA GLN A 70 4.18 -3.06 6.94
C GLN A 70 2.70 -3.36 7.17
N SER A 71 1.83 -2.87 6.28
CA SER A 71 0.49 -3.43 6.13
C SER A 71 0.43 -3.99 4.73
N GLU A 72 0.30 -5.30 4.69
CA GLU A 72 0.48 -6.16 3.53
C GLU A 72 -0.36 -5.70 2.31
N PRO A 73 0.21 -5.72 1.08
CA PRO A 73 -0.55 -5.47 -0.12
C PRO A 73 -1.57 -6.60 -0.32
N GLN A 74 -2.85 -6.29 -0.14
CA GLN A 74 -3.95 -7.18 -0.49
C GLN A 74 -4.11 -7.23 -2.01
N GLU A 75 -3.63 -8.34 -2.57
CA GLU A 75 -4.34 -9.18 -3.54
C GLU A 75 -4.76 -8.53 -4.87
N ALA A 76 -3.78 -8.41 -5.77
CA ALA A 76 -4.04 -8.67 -7.18
C ALA A 76 -4.19 -10.19 -7.37
N VAL A 77 -5.43 -10.64 -7.51
CA VAL A 77 -5.81 -12.00 -7.88
C VAL A 77 -5.00 -12.48 -9.08
N ARG A 78 -4.05 -13.39 -8.86
CA ARG A 78 -3.57 -14.30 -9.90
C ARG A 78 -3.02 -15.60 -9.30
N GLU A 79 -3.79 -16.66 -9.56
CA GLU A 79 -3.40 -18.07 -9.57
C GLU A 79 -2.68 -18.61 -8.33
N GLU A 80 -3.52 -19.12 -7.43
CA GLU A 80 -3.23 -20.20 -6.50
C GLU A 80 -2.66 -21.43 -7.26
N THR A 81 -1.34 -21.62 -7.27
CA THR A 81 -0.72 -22.96 -7.22
C THR A 81 0.63 -22.93 -6.49
N ALA A 82 0.70 -23.70 -5.40
CA ALA A 82 1.90 -24.30 -4.82
C ALA A 82 3.03 -23.40 -4.26
N SER A 83 2.88 -22.95 -3.00
CA SER A 83 4.06 -22.73 -2.15
C SER A 83 4.57 -24.07 -1.63
N VAL A 84 5.48 -24.69 -2.39
CA VAL A 84 6.39 -25.72 -1.87
C VAL A 84 7.55 -24.97 -1.22
N GLN A 85 7.65 -25.00 0.10
CA GLN A 85 8.90 -24.64 0.78
C GLN A 85 9.90 -25.77 0.53
N ASP A 86 10.54 -25.70 -0.65
CA ASP A 86 11.57 -26.62 -1.13
C ASP A 86 12.90 -26.29 -0.45
N ASP A 87 13.05 -26.68 0.81
CA ASP A 87 14.38 -26.82 1.45
C ASP A 87 14.50 -28.17 2.17
N GLY A 88 13.61 -29.14 1.90
CA GLY A 88 13.64 -30.49 2.47
C GLY A 88 13.53 -30.55 4.00
N ARG A 89 13.26 -29.43 4.68
CA ARG A 89 13.15 -29.32 6.14
C ARG A 89 11.69 -29.44 6.56
N LEU A 90 11.41 -30.47 7.36
CA LEU A 90 10.12 -30.73 7.98
C LEU A 90 10.16 -30.25 9.42
N VAL A 91 9.16 -29.48 9.84
CA VAL A 91 9.08 -28.91 11.19
C VAL A 91 8.12 -29.74 12.04
N CYS A 92 8.51 -30.09 13.27
CA CYS A 92 7.60 -30.77 14.20
C CYS A 92 6.51 -29.80 14.68
N GLY A 93 5.24 -30.13 14.47
CA GLY A 93 4.12 -29.28 14.90
C GLY A 93 3.97 -29.11 16.42
N VAL A 94 4.64 -29.94 17.24
CA VAL A 94 4.53 -29.89 18.71
C VAL A 94 5.64 -29.06 19.34
N CYS A 95 6.90 -29.23 18.91
CA CYS A 95 8.06 -28.54 19.50
C CYS A 95 8.82 -27.63 18.51
N THR A 96 8.27 -27.41 17.31
CA THR A 96 8.79 -26.52 16.25
C THR A 96 10.25 -26.72 15.85
N ARG A 97 10.82 -27.92 16.06
CA ARG A 97 12.18 -28.27 15.61
C ARG A 97 12.18 -28.65 14.13
N ASP A 98 13.21 -28.23 13.39
CA ASP A 98 13.41 -28.59 11.98
C ASP A 98 14.19 -29.90 11.81
N PHE A 99 13.77 -30.69 10.82
CA PHE A 99 14.33 -31.99 10.49
C PHE A 99 14.53 -32.10 8.98
N GLY A 100 15.72 -32.48 8.53
CA GLY A 100 16.01 -32.62 7.08
C GLY A 100 15.41 -33.86 6.39
N SER A 101 14.47 -34.58 7.01
CA SER A 101 13.86 -35.81 6.45
C SER A 101 12.60 -36.25 7.22
N GLU A 102 11.61 -36.82 6.51
CA GLU A 102 10.34 -37.28 7.13
C GLU A 102 10.57 -38.39 8.16
N ARG A 103 11.54 -39.27 7.88
CA ARG A 103 11.91 -40.35 8.78
C ARG A 103 12.45 -39.84 10.12
N ALA A 104 13.18 -38.73 10.12
CA ALA A 104 13.69 -38.09 11.32
C ALA A 104 12.56 -37.40 12.10
N LEU A 105 11.64 -36.71 11.40
CA LEU A 105 10.44 -36.10 11.99
C LEU A 105 9.55 -37.14 12.68
N ARG A 106 9.16 -38.21 11.98
CA ARG A 106 8.30 -39.28 12.55
C ARG A 106 8.98 -40.02 13.71
N SER A 107 10.29 -40.21 13.63
CA SER A 107 11.06 -40.84 14.72
C SER A 107 11.11 -39.92 15.95
N HIS A 108 11.27 -38.63 15.74
CA HIS A 108 11.22 -37.63 16.80
C HIS A 108 9.84 -37.55 17.45
N GLN A 109 8.76 -37.48 16.65
CA GLN A 109 7.38 -37.44 17.17
C GLN A 109 7.12 -38.63 18.09
N ARG A 110 7.43 -39.86 17.66
CA ARG A 110 7.20 -41.05 18.49
C ARG A 110 8.04 -41.10 19.78
N GLN A 111 9.23 -40.53 19.80
CA GLN A 111 10.14 -40.59 20.95
C GLN A 111 9.96 -39.42 21.93
N ALA A 112 9.72 -38.22 21.42
CA ALA A 112 9.63 -36.98 22.21
C ALA A 112 8.18 -36.61 22.53
N HIS A 113 7.23 -37.05 21.71
CA HIS A 113 5.79 -36.85 21.87
C HIS A 113 5.10 -38.22 21.81
N PRO A 114 5.41 -39.14 22.75
CA PRO A 114 4.65 -40.38 22.84
C PRO A 114 3.19 -40.01 23.06
N ASP A 115 2.37 -40.30 22.06
CA ASP A 115 0.93 -40.10 22.07
C ASP A 115 0.37 -41.03 23.15
N SER A 116 0.20 -40.49 24.34
CA SER A 116 -0.42 -41.21 25.45
C SER A 116 -1.93 -41.06 25.25
N GLU A 117 -2.45 -41.76 24.24
CA GLU A 117 -3.88 -41.99 24.08
C GLU A 117 -4.27 -43.12 25.05
N GLU A 118 -4.91 -42.74 26.17
CA GLU A 118 -5.70 -43.63 27.05
C GLU A 118 -7.17 -43.65 26.61
#